data_AF-A0A1Q3S4R2-F1
#
_entry.id   AF-A0A1Q3S4R2-F1
#
_cell.length_a   1.000
_cell.length_b   1.000
_cell.length_c   1.000
_cell.angle_alpha   90.00
_cell.angle_beta   90.00
_cell.angle_gamma   90.00
#
_symmetry.space_group_name_H-M   'P 1'
#
loop_
_entity.id
_entity.type
_entity.pdbx_description
1 polymer ?
#
loop_
_entity_poly.entity_id
_entity_poly.type
_entity_poly.pdbx_seq_one_letter_code
_entity_poly.pdbx_strand_id
1 'polypeptide(L)'
;MSLLKDIKQKMEMLFVKSGTKKRYKMRILTIILILFLVGCNSIKNIELQNSPAGTYILRSDKLYQALSDNNYSQLELNPDGTFKLFKAEITFSPVVEQCEIASKGKWTVLSNDLLELNSEDKYLKQKGFEYDLKKENKFSQDSLYIQVNFPSDYHPVRLNFHFNNNNSKSVKTDKTFMAIPKSMHLWDRKITTNLIRFSMDADVSGTTLYRGRILFSIFEEYIDTEKYNCLTITLPYFDRCFLEFEPYQELI
;
A
#
# COMPACT_ATOMS: atom_id res chain seq x y z
N MET A 1 5.73 31.99 -16.08
CA MET A 1 7.08 31.41 -15.88
C MET A 1 7.47 31.32 -14.40
N SER A 2 6.48 31.14 -13.50
CA SER A 2 6.64 31.18 -12.03
C SER A 2 6.01 29.98 -11.31
N LEU A 3 5.32 29.09 -12.04
CA LEU A 3 4.43 28.06 -11.46
C LEU A 3 5.13 26.78 -10.97
N LEU A 4 6.30 26.45 -11.52
CA LEU A 4 7.01 25.20 -11.17
C LEU A 4 8.32 25.41 -10.44
N LYS A 5 8.74 26.67 -10.30
CA LYS A 5 9.93 26.97 -9.53
C LYS A 5 9.71 26.64 -8.06
N ASP A 6 8.52 26.89 -7.52
CA ASP A 6 8.27 26.77 -6.08
C ASP A 6 8.01 25.32 -5.63
N ILE A 7 7.24 24.51 -6.39
CA ILE A 7 7.15 23.04 -6.18
C ILE A 7 8.54 22.41 -6.29
N LYS A 8 9.30 22.78 -7.33
CA LYS A 8 10.65 22.27 -7.52
C LYS A 8 11.56 22.65 -6.36
N GLN A 9 11.43 23.85 -5.80
CA GLN A 9 12.25 24.33 -4.68
C GLN A 9 11.90 23.62 -3.36
N LYS A 10 10.61 23.35 -3.07
CA LYS A 10 10.20 22.52 -1.91
C LYS A 10 10.62 21.07 -2.06
N MET A 11 10.42 20.49 -3.25
CA MET A 11 10.94 19.16 -3.53
C MET A 11 12.46 19.17 -3.40
N GLU A 12 13.19 20.16 -3.88
CA GLU A 12 14.66 20.29 -3.72
C GLU A 12 15.14 20.46 -2.26
N MET A 13 14.27 20.89 -1.35
CA MET A 13 14.57 20.93 0.10
C MET A 13 14.49 19.55 0.76
N LEU A 14 13.63 18.65 0.27
CA LEU A 14 13.49 17.29 0.78
C LEU A 14 14.24 16.24 -0.07
N PHE A 15 14.27 16.44 -1.39
CA PHE A 15 14.75 15.53 -2.41
C PHE A 15 15.43 16.25 -3.61
N VAL A 16 16.64 15.88 -4.00
CA VAL A 16 17.34 16.45 -5.17
C VAL A 16 16.84 15.84 -6.48
N LYS A 17 16.47 16.67 -7.45
CA LYS A 17 16.20 16.17 -8.81
C LYS A 17 17.47 15.63 -9.47
N SER A 18 17.45 14.36 -9.86
CA SER A 18 18.55 13.74 -10.61
C SER A 18 18.69 14.39 -11.99
N GLY A 19 19.89 14.90 -12.30
CA GLY A 19 20.19 15.52 -13.59
C GLY A 19 20.91 14.55 -14.52
N THR A 20 20.21 13.95 -15.49
CA THR A 20 20.87 13.25 -16.60
C THR A 20 21.48 14.28 -17.57
N LYS A 21 22.77 14.57 -17.42
CA LYS A 21 23.54 15.35 -18.41
C LYS A 21 23.80 14.48 -19.66
N LYS A 22 22.91 14.55 -20.66
CA LYS A 22 23.26 14.15 -22.04
C LYS A 22 24.20 15.20 -22.64
N ARG A 23 25.47 14.83 -22.87
CA ARG A 23 26.42 15.63 -23.66
C ARG A 23 26.00 15.57 -25.13
N TYR A 24 25.38 16.64 -25.65
CA TYR A 24 25.27 16.85 -27.08
C TYR A 24 26.43 17.74 -27.56
N LYS A 25 27.26 17.20 -28.45
CA LYS A 25 28.31 17.94 -29.16
C LYS A 25 27.67 19.02 -30.02
N MET A 26 28.11 20.27 -29.85
CA MET A 26 27.84 21.39 -30.75
C MET A 26 28.31 21.08 -32.18
N ARG A 27 27.40 21.21 -33.13
CA ARG A 27 27.68 21.71 -34.49
C ARG A 27 26.56 22.69 -34.86
N ILE A 28 26.80 23.97 -34.59
CA ILE A 28 25.98 25.09 -35.03
C ILE A 28 26.57 25.59 -36.35
N LEU A 29 25.73 26.21 -37.19
CA LEU A 29 26.01 26.94 -38.43
C LEU A 29 25.91 26.13 -39.73
N THR A 30 24.68 25.75 -40.15
CA THR A 30 24.27 25.80 -41.58
C THR A 30 22.77 25.57 -41.88
N ILE A 31 21.85 25.59 -40.91
CA ILE A 31 20.41 25.30 -41.17
C ILE A 31 19.48 26.45 -40.67
N ILE A 32 20.02 27.63 -40.39
CA ILE A 32 19.22 28.76 -39.83
C ILE A 32 18.45 29.55 -40.90
N LEU A 33 18.67 29.33 -42.21
CA LEU A 33 18.08 30.21 -43.24
C LEU A 33 16.96 29.60 -44.10
N ILE A 34 16.58 28.33 -43.94
CA ILE A 34 15.61 27.67 -44.86
C ILE A 34 14.28 27.28 -44.18
N LEU A 35 14.16 27.36 -42.85
CA LEU A 35 12.93 26.95 -42.14
C LEU A 35 11.91 28.06 -41.87
N PHE A 36 12.11 29.28 -42.39
CA PHE A 36 11.18 30.40 -42.18
C PHE A 36 9.97 30.45 -43.14
N LEU A 37 9.78 29.48 -44.04
CA LEU A 37 8.80 29.61 -45.12
C LEU A 37 7.82 28.45 -45.33
N VAL A 38 7.69 27.49 -44.40
CA VAL A 38 6.65 26.44 -44.54
C VAL A 38 5.92 26.22 -43.23
N GLY A 39 4.64 26.61 -43.22
CA GLY A 39 3.62 26.00 -42.38
C GLY A 39 3.52 26.57 -40.96
N CYS A 40 2.72 27.62 -40.80
CA CYS A 40 2.04 27.87 -39.55
C CYS A 40 0.98 26.76 -39.37
N ASN A 41 1.38 25.64 -38.79
CA ASN A 41 0.46 24.67 -38.21
C ASN A 41 1.00 24.26 -36.83
N SER A 42 0.11 24.43 -35.85
CA SER A 42 0.27 24.20 -34.41
C SER A 42 1.38 23.24 -34.01
N ILE A 43 2.35 23.76 -33.26
CA ILE A 43 3.05 22.98 -32.25
C ILE A 43 2.82 23.68 -30.91
N LYS A 44 1.74 23.29 -30.20
CA LYS A 44 1.68 23.39 -28.75
C LYS A 44 2.75 22.45 -28.15
N ASN A 45 4.02 22.87 -28.17
CA ASN A 45 5.11 22.26 -27.41
C ASN A 45 5.66 23.27 -26.40
N ILE A 46 4.78 23.85 -25.60
CA ILE A 46 5.15 24.62 -24.41
C ILE A 46 4.38 24.03 -23.22
N GLU A 47 4.70 22.79 -22.85
CA GLU A 47 4.26 22.25 -21.56
C GLU A 47 5.18 21.16 -20.96
N LEU A 48 6.27 20.76 -21.64
CA LEU A 48 7.16 19.73 -21.09
C LEU A 48 8.25 20.26 -20.13
N GLN A 49 8.58 21.55 -20.16
CA GLN A 49 9.60 22.14 -19.25
C GLN A 49 9.08 22.43 -17.85
N ASN A 50 7.76 22.30 -17.68
CA ASN A 50 6.98 22.76 -16.55
C ASN A 50 6.14 21.61 -15.98
N SER A 51 6.65 20.38 -16.01
CA SER A 51 6.03 19.26 -15.31
C SER A 51 6.81 18.94 -14.04
N PRO A 52 6.14 18.70 -12.89
CA PRO A 52 6.80 18.21 -11.68
C PRO A 52 7.29 16.76 -11.87
N ALA A 53 7.00 16.12 -13.00
CA ALA A 53 7.54 14.81 -13.34
C ALA A 53 9.09 14.77 -13.27
N GLY A 54 9.59 13.64 -12.79
CA GLY A 54 11.01 13.37 -12.62
C GLY A 54 11.31 12.54 -11.38
N THR A 55 12.60 12.26 -11.22
CA THR A 55 13.13 11.48 -10.09
C THR A 55 13.78 12.40 -9.08
N TYR A 56 13.37 12.26 -7.82
CA TYR A 56 13.73 13.07 -6.68
C TYR A 56 14.41 12.16 -5.65
N ILE A 57 15.64 12.46 -5.24
CA ILE A 57 16.44 11.63 -4.32
C ILE A 57 16.51 12.31 -2.95
N LEU A 58 16.10 11.62 -1.90
CA LEU A 58 16.05 12.16 -0.54
C LEU A 58 17.45 12.58 -0.12
N ARG A 59 17.62 13.82 0.35
CA ARG A 59 18.86 14.23 1.00
C ARG A 59 18.84 13.68 2.42
N SER A 60 19.65 12.66 2.69
CA SER A 60 19.88 12.17 4.04
C SER A 60 21.37 12.12 4.35
N ASP A 61 21.72 12.56 5.55
CA ASP A 61 23.03 12.43 6.18
C ASP A 61 23.12 11.16 7.05
N LYS A 62 22.04 10.39 7.17
CA LYS A 62 22.01 9.18 7.99
C LYS A 62 22.77 8.05 7.31
N LEU A 63 23.84 7.60 7.97
CA LEU A 63 24.62 6.42 7.58
C LEU A 63 23.75 5.16 7.44
N TYR A 64 22.66 5.07 8.23
CA TYR A 64 21.72 3.95 8.25
C TYR A 64 20.30 4.40 7.89
N GLN A 65 20.13 5.08 6.75
CA GLN A 65 18.81 5.55 6.29
C GLN A 65 17.76 4.43 6.23
N ALA A 66 18.15 3.23 5.79
CA ALA A 66 17.27 2.06 5.70
C ALA A 66 16.70 1.57 7.04
N LEU A 67 17.36 1.91 8.16
CA LEU A 67 16.89 1.59 9.52
C LEU A 67 16.19 2.78 10.18
N SER A 68 16.09 3.91 9.49
CA SER A 68 15.48 5.09 10.04
C SER A 68 13.96 5.07 9.89
N ASP A 69 13.30 5.85 10.73
CA ASP A 69 11.88 6.09 10.69
C ASP A 69 11.34 6.50 9.29
N ASN A 70 12.11 7.27 8.53
CA ASN A 70 11.75 7.65 7.16
C ASN A 70 12.69 6.96 6.19
N ASN A 71 12.64 5.63 6.09
CA ASN A 71 13.58 4.83 5.32
C ASN A 71 13.45 4.97 3.78
N TYR A 72 13.06 6.14 3.27
CA TYR A 72 12.93 6.38 1.83
C TYR A 72 14.26 6.84 1.21
N SER A 73 14.41 6.57 -0.08
CA SER A 73 15.55 7.04 -0.88
C SER A 73 15.13 7.92 -2.04
N GLN A 74 13.99 7.61 -2.67
CA GLN A 74 13.63 8.19 -3.95
C GLN A 74 12.12 8.31 -4.12
N LEU A 75 11.67 9.42 -4.69
CA LEU A 75 10.33 9.63 -5.22
C LEU A 75 10.41 9.83 -6.73
N GLU A 76 9.69 9.00 -7.49
CA GLU A 76 9.54 9.11 -8.93
C GLU A 76 8.14 9.60 -9.26
N LEU A 77 8.03 10.72 -9.97
CA LEU A 77 6.78 11.26 -10.52
C LEU A 77 6.78 11.04 -12.02
N ASN A 78 5.96 10.11 -12.51
CA ASN A 78 5.86 9.79 -13.92
C ASN A 78 4.98 10.81 -14.67
N PRO A 79 5.28 11.13 -15.94
CA PRO A 79 4.47 12.05 -16.75
C PRO A 79 3.02 11.61 -16.97
N ASP A 80 2.71 10.33 -16.79
CA ASP A 80 1.36 9.76 -16.90
C ASP A 80 0.48 9.99 -15.66
N GLY A 81 1.00 10.73 -14.66
CA GLY A 81 0.30 11.00 -13.41
C GLY A 81 0.44 9.91 -12.37
N THR A 82 1.35 8.93 -12.53
CA THR A 82 1.65 7.91 -11.52
C THR A 82 2.91 8.23 -10.72
N PHE A 83 3.02 7.75 -9.48
CA PHE A 83 4.22 7.89 -8.66
C PHE A 83 4.71 6.55 -8.10
N LYS A 84 5.99 6.51 -7.74
CA LYS A 84 6.61 5.46 -6.93
C LYS A 84 7.50 6.07 -5.85
N LEU A 85 7.35 5.61 -4.62
CA LEU A 85 8.21 5.92 -3.49
C LEU A 85 9.05 4.69 -3.16
N PHE A 86 10.37 4.84 -3.15
CA PHE A 86 11.34 3.76 -2.96
C PHE A 86 11.92 3.79 -1.55
N LYS A 87 12.11 2.61 -0.97
CA LYS A 87 12.87 2.42 0.27
C LYS A 87 14.37 2.63 0.02
N ALA A 88 15.10 2.91 1.08
CA ALA A 88 16.54 3.03 1.07
C ALA A 88 17.17 1.64 1.06
N GLU A 89 18.15 1.47 0.19
CA GLU A 89 18.85 0.20 0.02
C GLU A 89 19.62 -0.16 1.30
N ILE A 90 19.53 -1.43 1.71
CA ILE A 90 20.33 -1.98 2.79
C ILE A 90 21.67 -2.41 2.21
N THR A 91 22.70 -1.62 2.48
CA THR A 91 24.07 -1.88 2.02
C THR A 91 24.93 -2.59 3.06
N PHE A 92 24.38 -2.91 4.25
CA PHE A 92 25.08 -3.56 5.36
C PHE A 92 24.56 -4.99 5.61
N SER A 93 25.40 -5.82 6.24
CA SER A 93 25.08 -7.22 6.57
C SER A 93 24.67 -7.38 8.04
N PRO A 94 23.69 -8.25 8.38
CA PRO A 94 22.91 -9.10 7.48
C PRO A 94 21.89 -8.30 6.66
N VAL A 95 21.73 -8.66 5.39
CA VAL A 95 20.71 -8.05 4.52
C VAL A 95 19.33 -8.52 4.99
N VAL A 96 18.51 -7.58 5.44
CA VAL A 96 17.08 -7.82 5.68
C VAL A 96 16.37 -7.68 4.35
N GLU A 97 15.77 -8.75 3.85
CA GLU A 97 15.02 -8.72 2.59
C GLU A 97 13.75 -7.87 2.79
N GLN A 98 13.72 -6.73 2.10
CA GLN A 98 12.66 -5.72 2.13
C GLN A 98 12.20 -5.41 0.70
N CYS A 99 10.98 -4.93 0.57
CA CYS A 99 10.44 -4.52 -0.71
C CYS A 99 11.01 -3.17 -1.15
N GLU A 100 11.47 -3.11 -2.39
CA GLU A 100 12.12 -1.92 -2.97
C GLU A 100 11.18 -0.69 -2.97
N ILE A 101 9.89 -0.92 -3.26
CA ILE A 101 8.87 0.12 -3.35
C ILE A 101 8.11 0.19 -2.03
N ALA A 102 8.16 1.34 -1.36
CA ALA A 102 7.36 1.63 -0.18
C ALA A 102 5.91 1.95 -0.55
N SER A 103 5.70 2.70 -1.62
CA SER A 103 4.37 3.13 -2.05
C SER A 103 4.31 3.44 -3.54
N LYS A 104 3.12 3.31 -4.14
CA LYS A 104 2.86 3.76 -5.52
C LYS A 104 1.41 4.18 -5.69
N GLY A 105 1.13 5.01 -6.68
CA GLY A 105 -0.23 5.50 -6.91
C GLY A 105 -0.29 6.60 -7.95
N LYS A 106 -1.24 7.53 -7.76
CA LYS A 106 -1.42 8.69 -8.63
C LYS A 106 -0.98 9.97 -7.95
N TRP A 107 -0.53 10.93 -8.73
CA TRP A 107 -0.25 12.28 -8.27
C TRP A 107 -1.03 13.32 -9.06
N THR A 108 -1.40 14.40 -8.39
CA THR A 108 -2.14 15.53 -8.96
C THR A 108 -1.58 16.84 -8.44
N VAL A 109 -1.63 17.88 -9.26
CA VAL A 109 -1.29 19.24 -8.83
C VAL A 109 -2.57 19.90 -8.34
N LEU A 110 -2.61 20.26 -7.05
CA LEU A 110 -3.76 20.93 -6.45
C LEU A 110 -3.65 22.46 -6.55
N SER A 111 -2.44 22.99 -6.39
CA SER A 111 -2.16 24.42 -6.53
C SER A 111 -0.68 24.67 -6.83
N ASN A 112 -0.29 25.94 -6.92
CA ASN A 112 1.05 26.37 -7.31
C ASN A 112 2.19 25.80 -6.44
N ASP A 113 1.90 25.38 -5.20
CA ASP A 113 2.87 24.89 -4.21
C ASP A 113 2.44 23.58 -3.54
N LEU A 114 1.48 22.87 -4.15
CA LEU A 114 0.82 21.73 -3.53
C LEU A 114 0.60 20.61 -4.54
N LEU A 115 1.29 19.51 -4.31
CA LEU A 115 1.15 18.25 -5.01
C LEU A 115 0.51 17.23 -4.07
N GLU A 116 -0.55 16.58 -4.52
CA GLU A 116 -1.17 15.48 -3.78
C GLU A 116 -0.66 14.15 -4.32
N LEU A 117 -0.13 13.32 -3.44
CA LEU A 117 0.15 11.91 -3.70
C LEU A 117 -0.97 11.06 -3.13
N ASN A 118 -1.54 10.19 -3.96
CA ASN A 118 -2.63 9.31 -3.57
C ASN A 118 -2.31 7.86 -3.95
N SER A 119 -2.01 7.05 -2.96
CA SER A 119 -1.63 5.64 -3.15
C SER A 119 -2.75 4.78 -3.73
N GLU A 120 -2.41 3.83 -4.59
CA GLU A 120 -3.38 2.90 -5.19
C GLU A 120 -4.14 2.09 -4.13
N ASP A 121 -3.44 1.77 -3.05
CA ASP A 121 -3.95 0.89 -2.02
C ASP A 121 -4.48 1.63 -0.77
N LYS A 122 -4.95 2.86 -0.94
CA LYS A 122 -5.46 3.68 0.19
C LYS A 122 -6.64 3.03 0.94
N TYR A 123 -7.41 2.18 0.26
CA TYR A 123 -8.64 1.60 0.83
C TYR A 123 -8.42 0.14 1.23
N LEU A 124 -8.74 -0.19 2.49
CA LEU A 124 -8.62 -1.54 3.07
C LEU A 124 -9.52 -2.60 2.44
N LYS A 125 -10.48 -2.19 1.60
CA LYS A 125 -11.41 -3.05 0.87
C LYS A 125 -11.21 -2.82 -0.61
N GLN A 126 -10.33 -3.57 -1.24
CA GLN A 126 -10.16 -3.53 -2.70
C GLN A 126 -10.78 -4.74 -3.37
N LYS A 127 -11.07 -4.58 -4.65
CA LYS A 127 -11.55 -5.63 -5.55
C LYS A 127 -10.56 -6.80 -5.71
N GLY A 128 -9.30 -6.66 -5.27
CA GLY A 128 -8.27 -7.72 -5.29
C GLY A 128 -8.21 -8.62 -4.04
N PHE A 129 -8.99 -8.33 -2.99
CA PHE A 129 -9.07 -9.15 -1.77
C PHE A 129 -10.17 -10.21 -1.84
N GLU A 130 -10.28 -10.88 -2.97
CA GLU A 130 -11.31 -11.92 -3.13
C GLU A 130 -10.93 -13.12 -2.25
N TYR A 131 -11.62 -13.22 -1.11
CA TYR A 131 -11.57 -14.38 -0.23
C TYR A 131 -12.69 -15.34 -0.61
N ASP A 132 -12.48 -16.63 -0.40
CA ASP A 132 -13.55 -17.61 -0.43
C ASP A 132 -13.99 -17.94 1.00
N LEU A 133 -15.30 -17.87 1.25
CA LEU A 133 -15.90 -18.23 2.54
C LEU A 133 -16.84 -19.40 2.36
N LYS A 134 -16.34 -20.59 2.68
CA LYS A 134 -17.16 -21.81 2.71
C LYS A 134 -17.81 -21.97 4.09
N LYS A 135 -19.14 -22.13 4.09
CA LYS A 135 -19.96 -22.31 5.30
C LYS A 135 -20.50 -23.74 5.30
N GLU A 136 -20.18 -24.51 6.33
CA GLU A 136 -20.56 -25.92 6.44
C GLU A 136 -21.13 -26.21 7.83
N ASN A 137 -21.85 -27.33 7.93
CA ASN A 137 -22.25 -27.91 9.20
C ASN A 137 -21.45 -29.20 9.43
N LYS A 138 -20.51 -29.17 10.38
CA LYS A 138 -19.65 -30.31 10.74
C LYS A 138 -19.12 -30.17 12.17
N PHE A 139 -18.73 -31.28 12.78
CA PHE A 139 -18.31 -31.36 14.20
C PHE A 139 -19.42 -30.98 15.21
N SER A 140 -19.07 -30.81 16.49
CA SER A 140 -20.04 -30.52 17.55
C SER A 140 -20.73 -29.15 17.37
N GLN A 141 -22.03 -29.09 17.61
CA GLN A 141 -22.82 -27.85 17.54
C GLN A 141 -22.55 -26.86 18.67
N ASP A 142 -21.86 -27.27 19.72
CA ASP A 142 -21.56 -26.38 20.86
C ASP A 142 -20.47 -25.35 20.53
N SER A 143 -19.74 -25.55 19.42
CA SER A 143 -18.64 -24.69 19.00
C SER A 143 -18.82 -24.18 17.57
N LEU A 144 -18.25 -23.01 17.32
CA LEU A 144 -17.99 -22.48 15.98
C LEU A 144 -16.53 -22.80 15.62
N TYR A 145 -16.34 -23.57 14.55
CA TYR A 145 -15.01 -23.90 14.03
C TYR A 145 -14.64 -22.92 12.94
N ILE A 146 -13.42 -22.41 13.01
CA ILE A 146 -12.88 -21.50 12.01
C ILE A 146 -11.55 -22.06 11.52
N GLN A 147 -11.44 -22.17 10.20
CA GLN A 147 -10.23 -22.55 9.49
C GLN A 147 -9.85 -21.43 8.51
N VAL A 148 -8.60 -21.00 8.55
CA VAL A 148 -8.03 -20.00 7.65
C VAL A 148 -6.94 -20.67 6.83
N ASN A 149 -7.13 -20.71 5.51
CA ASN A 149 -6.18 -21.27 4.57
C ASN A 149 -5.42 -20.14 3.89
N PHE A 150 -4.10 -20.18 4.00
CA PHE A 150 -3.21 -19.32 3.23
C PHE A 150 -2.73 -20.05 1.97
N PRO A 151 -2.61 -19.37 0.82
CA PRO A 151 -1.79 -19.86 -0.27
C PRO A 151 -0.31 -19.88 0.16
N SER A 152 0.49 -20.77 -0.42
CA SER A 152 1.85 -21.15 0.01
C SER A 152 2.77 -20.01 0.48
N ASP A 153 3.68 -20.31 1.42
CA ASP A 153 4.72 -19.42 1.98
C ASP A 153 4.18 -18.11 2.57
N TYR A 154 3.26 -18.23 3.54
CA TYR A 154 2.66 -17.08 4.22
C TYR A 154 3.58 -16.48 5.29
N HIS A 155 3.69 -15.16 5.29
CA HIS A 155 4.31 -14.44 6.40
C HIS A 155 3.43 -14.54 7.65
N PRO A 156 4.00 -14.75 8.86
CA PRO A 156 3.22 -14.75 10.07
C PRO A 156 2.33 -13.51 10.15
N VAL A 157 1.05 -13.73 10.43
CA VAL A 157 0.04 -12.68 10.68
C VAL A 157 -0.78 -13.07 11.90
N ARG A 158 -1.33 -12.08 12.60
CA ARG A 158 -2.30 -12.26 13.67
C ARG A 158 -3.72 -12.18 13.10
N LEU A 159 -4.50 -13.22 13.34
CA LEU A 159 -5.90 -13.33 12.95
C LEU A 159 -6.78 -12.74 14.05
N ASN A 160 -7.73 -11.88 13.67
CA ASN A 160 -8.65 -11.21 14.59
C ASN A 160 -10.10 -11.49 14.17
N PHE A 161 -10.86 -12.12 15.06
CA PHE A 161 -12.29 -12.35 14.89
C PHE A 161 -13.06 -11.54 15.92
N HIS A 162 -14.04 -10.76 15.47
CA HIS A 162 -14.96 -10.03 16.33
C HIS A 162 -16.37 -10.55 16.14
N PHE A 163 -17.07 -10.74 17.25
CA PHE A 163 -18.44 -11.25 17.30
C PHE A 163 -19.33 -10.19 17.95
N ASN A 164 -20.38 -9.79 17.25
CA ASN A 164 -21.48 -8.95 17.73
C ASN A 164 -21.07 -7.60 18.38
N ASN A 165 -21.41 -6.48 17.73
CA ASN A 165 -20.92 -5.13 18.09
C ASN A 165 -21.11 -4.67 19.55
N ASN A 166 -22.28 -4.94 20.15
CA ASN A 166 -22.65 -4.32 21.43
C ASN A 166 -22.18 -5.09 22.68
N ASN A 167 -21.68 -6.32 22.52
CA ASN A 167 -21.12 -7.16 23.59
C ASN A 167 -19.72 -7.66 23.23
N SER A 168 -18.97 -6.85 22.47
CA SER A 168 -17.80 -7.20 21.66
C SER A 168 -16.90 -8.29 22.25
N LYS A 169 -17.14 -9.52 21.84
CA LYS A 169 -16.23 -10.64 22.11
C LYS A 169 -15.29 -10.76 20.92
N SER A 170 -14.02 -10.99 21.20
CA SER A 170 -13.03 -11.12 20.15
C SER A 170 -12.04 -12.23 20.46
N VAL A 171 -11.53 -12.85 19.41
CA VAL A 171 -10.45 -13.83 19.50
C VAL A 171 -9.32 -13.34 18.63
N LYS A 172 -8.13 -13.27 19.24
CA LYS A 172 -6.87 -12.96 18.55
C LYS A 172 -5.98 -14.19 18.62
N THR A 173 -5.45 -14.63 17.48
CA THR A 173 -4.66 -15.86 17.40
C THR A 173 -3.70 -15.83 16.21
N ASP A 174 -2.62 -16.59 16.26
CA ASP A 174 -1.75 -16.94 15.13
C ASP A 174 -2.12 -18.30 14.51
N LYS A 175 -2.95 -19.09 15.20
CA LYS A 175 -3.41 -20.40 14.73
C LYS A 175 -4.41 -20.29 13.58
N THR A 176 -4.18 -21.05 12.53
CA THR A 176 -5.05 -21.16 11.34
C THR A 176 -6.30 -22.00 11.57
N PHE A 177 -6.36 -22.80 12.64
CA PHE A 177 -7.54 -23.57 13.01
C PHE A 177 -7.88 -23.36 14.48
N MET A 178 -9.17 -23.12 14.76
CA MET A 178 -9.67 -22.92 16.11
C MET A 178 -11.11 -23.39 16.26
N ALA A 179 -11.44 -23.87 17.46
CA ALA A 179 -12.80 -24.15 17.90
C ALA A 179 -13.18 -23.15 18.99
N ILE A 180 -14.23 -22.39 18.75
CA ILE A 180 -14.70 -21.33 19.63
C ILE A 180 -15.98 -21.79 20.31
N PRO A 181 -16.04 -21.87 21.64
CA PRO A 181 -17.28 -22.20 22.33
C PRO A 181 -18.35 -21.12 22.06
N LYS A 182 -19.50 -21.52 21.51
CA LYS A 182 -20.57 -20.57 21.15
C LYS A 182 -21.10 -19.82 22.36
N SER A 183 -21.29 -20.52 23.48
CA SER A 183 -21.74 -19.94 24.76
C SER A 183 -20.82 -18.83 25.27
N MET A 184 -19.54 -18.90 24.94
CA MET A 184 -18.56 -17.91 25.37
C MET A 184 -18.44 -16.74 24.41
N HIS A 185 -18.74 -16.85 23.11
CA HIS A 185 -18.39 -15.82 22.11
C HIS A 185 -19.58 -15.29 21.30
N LEU A 186 -20.64 -16.07 21.15
CA LEU A 186 -21.80 -15.74 20.34
C LEU A 186 -22.98 -15.31 21.22
N TRP A 187 -24.05 -14.85 20.57
CA TRP A 187 -25.33 -14.66 21.24
C TRP A 187 -25.93 -16.00 21.70
N ASP A 188 -26.91 -15.91 22.61
CA ASP A 188 -27.64 -17.08 23.10
C ASP A 188 -28.26 -17.85 21.92
N ARG A 189 -28.46 -19.17 22.05
CA ARG A 189 -29.02 -20.07 21.03
C ARG A 189 -30.37 -19.62 20.48
N LYS A 190 -31.09 -18.76 21.20
CA LYS A 190 -32.34 -18.14 20.74
C LYS A 190 -32.12 -17.17 19.56
N ILE A 191 -30.92 -16.63 19.41
CA ILE A 191 -30.51 -15.76 18.30
C ILE A 191 -29.40 -16.48 17.54
N THR A 192 -29.79 -17.20 16.49
CA THR A 192 -28.89 -18.08 15.74
C THR A 192 -27.96 -17.32 14.80
N THR A 193 -28.39 -16.15 14.33
CA THR A 193 -27.62 -15.28 13.43
C THR A 193 -26.71 -14.35 14.23
N ASN A 194 -25.40 -14.44 13.98
CA ASN A 194 -24.38 -13.64 14.64
C ASN A 194 -23.62 -12.80 13.62
N LEU A 195 -23.26 -11.56 13.98
CA LEU A 195 -22.36 -10.75 13.18
C LEU A 195 -20.92 -11.20 13.44
N ILE A 196 -20.23 -11.63 12.39
CA ILE A 196 -18.84 -12.06 12.46
C ILE A 196 -18.01 -11.14 11.56
N ARG A 197 -16.97 -10.54 12.14
CA ARG A 197 -15.96 -9.76 11.44
C ARG A 197 -14.63 -10.48 11.51
N PHE A 198 -13.96 -10.58 10.38
CA PHE A 198 -12.62 -11.14 10.31
C PHE A 198 -11.66 -10.09 9.74
N SER A 199 -10.56 -9.90 10.45
CA SER A 199 -9.44 -9.09 10.00
C SER A 199 -8.11 -9.76 10.30
N MET A 200 -7.08 -9.36 9.57
CA MET A 200 -5.71 -9.80 9.77
C MET A 200 -4.83 -8.63 10.14
N ASP A 201 -3.84 -8.89 10.97
CA ASP A 201 -2.86 -7.92 11.44
C ASP A 201 -1.46 -8.45 11.13
N ALA A 202 -0.68 -7.66 10.39
CA ALA A 202 0.67 -8.01 9.97
C ALA A 202 1.73 -7.64 11.01
N ASP A 203 1.36 -7.06 12.16
CA ASP A 203 2.26 -6.79 13.28
C ASP A 203 2.62 -8.08 14.02
N VAL A 204 3.66 -8.75 13.52
CA VAL A 204 4.22 -9.94 14.15
C VAL A 204 5.68 -9.71 14.49
N SER A 205 5.98 -9.78 15.80
CA SER A 205 7.33 -9.89 16.39
C SER A 205 8.05 -8.60 16.79
N GLY A 206 7.35 -7.54 17.20
CA GLY A 206 7.99 -6.38 17.85
C GLY A 206 8.99 -5.61 16.96
N THR A 207 8.99 -5.92 15.67
CA THR A 207 9.77 -5.22 14.65
C THR A 207 8.99 -3.99 14.22
N THR A 208 9.49 -2.82 14.55
CA THR A 208 9.04 -1.51 14.05
C THR A 208 9.23 -1.33 12.52
N LEU A 209 9.54 -2.42 11.80
CA LEU A 209 9.82 -2.46 10.37
C LEU A 209 8.59 -2.13 9.51
N TYR A 210 7.38 -2.36 10.04
CA TYR A 210 6.13 -2.20 9.29
C TYR A 210 5.37 -0.97 9.82
N ARG A 211 5.73 0.22 9.32
CA ARG A 211 5.09 1.49 9.68
C ARG A 211 3.67 1.67 9.10
N GLY A 212 3.21 0.74 8.25
CA GLY A 212 1.91 0.82 7.58
C GLY A 212 1.18 -0.53 7.49
N ARG A 213 -0.15 -0.46 7.65
CA ARG A 213 -1.17 -1.53 7.51
C ARG A 213 -1.18 -2.64 8.56
N ILE A 214 -1.53 -2.24 9.78
CA ILE A 214 -1.70 -3.14 10.94
C ILE A 214 -3.06 -3.89 10.90
N LEU A 215 -4.00 -3.55 10.00
CA LEU A 215 -5.31 -4.22 9.98
C LEU A 215 -5.95 -4.31 8.60
N PHE A 216 -5.98 -5.51 8.04
CA PHE A 216 -6.69 -5.86 6.81
C PHE A 216 -8.07 -6.41 7.15
N SER A 217 -9.13 -5.67 6.81
CA SER A 217 -10.50 -6.15 6.96
C SER A 217 -10.82 -7.14 5.84
N ILE A 218 -11.03 -8.41 6.17
CA ILE A 218 -11.35 -9.45 5.18
C ILE A 218 -12.86 -9.47 4.93
N PHE A 219 -13.67 -9.68 5.96
CA PHE A 219 -15.13 -9.68 5.81
C PHE A 219 -15.87 -9.22 7.05
N GLU A 220 -17.13 -8.85 6.84
CA GLU A 220 -18.13 -8.58 7.87
C GLU A 220 -19.46 -9.15 7.38
N GLU A 221 -19.93 -10.24 8.00
CA GLU A 221 -21.12 -10.95 7.55
C GLU A 221 -21.98 -11.44 8.73
N TYR A 222 -23.29 -11.41 8.55
CA TYR A 222 -24.24 -12.09 9.43
C TYR A 222 -24.33 -13.56 9.04
N ILE A 223 -24.05 -14.46 10.00
CA ILE A 223 -23.99 -15.90 9.77
C ILE A 223 -24.92 -16.60 10.76
N ASP A 224 -25.82 -17.45 10.25
CA ASP A 224 -26.58 -18.39 11.07
C ASP A 224 -25.66 -19.52 11.55
N THR A 225 -25.23 -19.41 12.81
CA THR A 225 -24.25 -20.32 13.40
C THR A 225 -24.84 -21.63 13.89
N GLU A 226 -26.17 -21.75 13.95
CA GLU A 226 -26.85 -23.03 14.19
C GLU A 226 -26.99 -23.84 12.90
N LYS A 227 -27.21 -23.16 11.77
CA LYS A 227 -27.18 -23.80 10.45
C LYS A 227 -25.76 -24.15 10.02
N TYR A 228 -24.80 -23.24 10.22
CA TYR A 228 -23.41 -23.40 9.81
C TYR A 228 -22.46 -23.19 11.00
N ASN A 229 -21.92 -24.27 11.54
CA ASN A 229 -21.01 -24.21 12.69
C ASN A 229 -19.53 -24.35 12.28
N CYS A 230 -19.20 -24.46 11.00
CA CYS A 230 -17.82 -24.41 10.53
C CYS A 230 -17.63 -23.43 9.36
N LEU A 231 -16.65 -22.54 9.52
CA LEU A 231 -16.26 -21.54 8.52
C LEU A 231 -14.87 -21.89 8.01
N THR A 232 -14.72 -22.02 6.69
CA THR A 232 -13.41 -22.14 6.04
C THR A 232 -13.20 -20.90 5.19
N ILE A 233 -12.14 -20.16 5.50
CA ILE A 233 -11.78 -18.91 4.85
C ILE A 233 -10.51 -19.16 4.05
N THR A 234 -10.59 -19.06 2.73
CA THR A 234 -9.41 -19.14 1.87
C THR A 234 -9.02 -17.73 1.49
N LEU A 235 -7.83 -17.34 1.88
CA LEU A 235 -7.29 -16.01 1.62
C LEU A 235 -6.60 -15.96 0.25
N PRO A 236 -6.56 -14.79 -0.41
CA PRO A 236 -5.72 -14.61 -1.58
C PRO A 236 -4.23 -14.58 -1.19
N TYR A 237 -3.36 -14.62 -2.19
CA TYR A 237 -1.92 -14.56 -1.98
C TYR A 237 -1.51 -13.13 -1.60
N PHE A 238 -1.04 -13.00 -0.36
CA PHE A 238 -0.42 -11.79 0.15
C PHE A 238 1.08 -12.00 0.15
N ASP A 239 1.77 -11.45 -0.85
CA ASP A 239 3.23 -11.44 -0.84
C ASP A 239 3.76 -10.50 0.26
N ARG A 240 5.07 -10.56 0.52
CA ARG A 240 5.72 -9.69 1.50
C ARG A 240 5.50 -8.21 1.19
N CYS A 241 5.54 -7.85 -0.09
CA CYS A 241 5.44 -6.46 -0.53
C CYS A 241 4.06 -5.87 -0.34
N PHE A 242 3.04 -6.69 -0.41
CA PHE A 242 1.69 -6.32 -0.08
C PHE A 242 1.57 -5.89 1.40
N LEU A 243 2.21 -6.62 2.32
CA LEU A 243 2.21 -6.30 3.76
C LEU A 243 3.12 -5.11 4.09
N GLU A 244 4.22 -4.95 3.35
CA GLU A 244 5.16 -3.84 3.49
C GLU A 244 4.72 -2.53 2.84
N PHE A 245 3.63 -2.55 2.07
CA PHE A 245 3.16 -1.38 1.35
C PHE A 245 2.59 -0.33 2.30
N GLU A 246 3.07 0.91 2.15
CA GLU A 246 2.65 2.04 2.95
C GLU A 246 1.61 2.90 2.21
N PRO A 247 0.40 3.07 2.77
CA PRO A 247 -0.58 4.00 2.21
C PRO A 247 -0.05 5.42 2.41
N TYR A 248 0.44 6.01 1.32
CA TYR A 248 0.94 7.38 1.27
C TYR A 248 -0.20 8.31 0.82
N GLN A 249 -0.64 9.19 1.70
CA GLN A 249 -1.44 10.37 1.35
C GLN A 249 -0.75 11.58 1.93
N GLU A 250 0.00 12.28 1.10
CA GLU A 250 0.71 13.48 1.51
C GLU A 250 0.45 14.63 0.54
N LEU A 251 0.48 15.81 1.13
CA LEU A 251 0.47 17.08 0.45
C LEU A 251 1.91 17.62 0.50
N ILE A 252 2.55 17.70 -0.67
CA ILE A 252 3.94 18.15 -0.83
C ILE A 252 3.96 19.58 -1.37
#